data_AF-A0A7G9LYN4-F1
#
_entry.id   AF-A0A7G9LYN4-F1
#
_cell.length_a   1.000
_cell.length_b   1.000
_cell.length_c   1.000
_cell.angle_alpha   90.00
_cell.angle_beta   90.00
_cell.angle_gamma   90.00
#
_symmetry.space_group_name_H-M   'P 1'
#
loop_
_entity.id
_entity.type
_entity.pdbx_description
1 polymer ?
#
loop_
_entity_poly.entity_id
_entity_poly.type
_entity_poly.pdbx_seq_one_letter_code
_entity_poly.pdbx_strand_id
1 'polypeptide(L)'
;MDKIFKFLQHKIKVDERKFLTYRILDWLFSIIIGILNISTISLAIYTLVELINYRDNNTIQDSKPFYASFYMLITLVILIITSFTLTITLAIYKQNTRQSDYRRIYNTLKYIQNKHDAKQINDETFEQFVDRLWQRASVKNKLIIKDIITEHFTSKGDHHAR
;
A
#
# COMPACT_ATOMS: atom_id res chain seq x y z
N MET A 1 18.77 0.21 -21.75
CA MET A 1 18.15 0.01 -20.41
C MET A 1 19.14 -0.40 -19.32
N ASP A 2 20.23 -1.12 -19.60
CA ASP A 2 21.09 -1.63 -18.52
C ASP A 2 21.95 -0.54 -17.85
N LYS A 3 22.26 0.56 -18.55
CA LYS A 3 23.05 1.68 -18.00
C LYS A 3 22.27 2.44 -16.90
N ILE A 4 21.01 2.82 -17.16
CA ILE A 4 20.16 3.51 -16.16
C ILE A 4 19.94 2.64 -14.91
N PHE A 5 19.72 1.34 -15.10
CA PHE A 5 19.45 0.42 -13.99
C PHE A 5 20.70 0.12 -13.16
N LYS A 6 21.88 -0.01 -13.77
CA LYS A 6 23.14 -0.13 -13.02
C LYS A 6 23.43 1.11 -12.17
N PHE A 7 23.23 2.30 -12.73
CA PHE A 7 23.43 3.56 -11.99
C PHE A 7 22.48 3.68 -10.79
N LEU A 8 21.19 3.38 -10.99
CA LEU A 8 20.18 3.41 -9.93
C LEU A 8 20.39 2.30 -8.89
N GLN A 9 20.86 1.12 -9.29
CA GLN A 9 21.16 0.02 -8.36
C GLN A 9 22.21 0.42 -7.32
N HIS A 10 23.22 1.19 -7.72
CA HIS A 10 24.22 1.69 -6.77
C HIS A 10 23.59 2.62 -5.71
N LYS A 11 22.72 3.54 -6.14
CA LYS A 11 21.99 4.44 -5.23
C LYS A 11 21.01 3.71 -4.32
N ILE A 12 20.38 2.64 -4.81
CA ILE A 12 19.49 1.78 -4.02
C ILE A 12 20.24 1.11 -2.88
N LYS A 13 21.46 0.60 -3.10
CA LYS A 13 22.27 -0.03 -2.06
C LYS A 13 22.59 0.93 -0.92
N VAL A 14 22.85 2.20 -1.24
CA VAL A 14 23.12 3.25 -0.24
C VAL A 14 21.89 3.52 0.64
N ASP A 15 20.69 3.52 0.06
CA ASP A 15 19.43 3.79 0.77
C ASP A 15 18.75 2.52 1.34
N GLU A 16 19.39 1.35 1.26
CA GLU A 16 18.75 0.05 1.56
C GLU A 16 18.21 -0.08 2.99
N ARG A 17 18.96 0.39 3.99
CA ARG A 17 18.51 0.37 5.38
C ARG A 17 17.23 1.19 5.59
N LYS A 18 17.14 2.37 4.96
CA LYS A 18 15.94 3.23 5.04
C LYS A 18 14.74 2.54 4.40
N PHE A 19 14.94 1.86 3.27
CA PHE A 19 13.89 1.09 2.61
C PHE A 19 13.39 -0.08 3.46
N LEU A 20 14.30 -0.77 4.15
CA LEU A 20 13.93 -1.86 5.04
C LEU A 20 13.05 -1.36 6.19
N THR A 21 13.45 -0.28 6.87
CA THR A 21 12.65 0.31 7.96
C THR A 21 11.27 0.74 7.50
N TYR A 22 11.17 1.43 6.37
CA TYR A 22 9.89 1.86 5.82
C TYR A 22 8.97 0.67 5.48
N ARG A 23 9.53 -0.40 4.89
CA ARG A 23 8.78 -1.60 4.53
C ARG A 23 8.27 -2.33 5.77
N ILE A 24 9.09 -2.45 6.81
CA ILE A 24 8.69 -3.09 8.07
C ILE A 24 7.58 -2.29 8.74
N LEU A 25 7.70 -0.96 8.77
CA LEU A 25 6.66 -0.10 9.34
C LEU A 25 5.33 -0.24 8.57
N ASP A 26 5.33 -0.14 7.24
CA ASP A 26 4.11 -0.27 6.44
C ASP A 26 3.45 -1.65 6.60
N TRP A 27 4.26 -2.71 6.69
CA TRP A 27 3.77 -4.07 6.95
C TRP A 27 3.17 -4.20 8.36
N LEU A 28 3.84 -3.69 9.38
CA LEU A 28 3.39 -3.73 10.76
C LEU A 28 2.07 -2.95 10.94
N PHE A 29 1.95 -1.75 10.37
CA PHE A 29 0.69 -1.00 10.37
C PHE A 29 -0.42 -1.75 9.63
N SER A 30 -0.12 -2.38 8.51
CA SER A 30 -1.12 -3.17 7.76
C SER A 30 -1.65 -4.34 8.59
N ILE A 31 -0.78 -5.03 9.33
CA ILE A 31 -1.18 -6.11 10.24
C ILE A 31 -2.01 -5.58 11.41
N ILE A 32 -1.58 -4.51 12.05
CA ILE A 32 -2.31 -3.91 13.19
C ILE A 32 -3.71 -3.50 12.75
N ILE A 33 -3.85 -2.83 11.60
CA ILE A 33 -5.15 -2.44 11.05
C ILE A 33 -6.01 -3.69 10.77
N GLY A 34 -5.41 -4.75 10.21
CA GLY A 34 -6.10 -6.02 9.97
C GLY A 34 -6.64 -6.64 11.26
N ILE A 35 -5.80 -6.75 12.29
CA ILE A 35 -6.17 -7.30 13.60
C ILE A 35 -7.26 -6.44 14.24
N LEU A 36 -7.10 -5.11 14.26
CA LEU A 36 -8.09 -4.19 14.82
C LEU A 36 -9.45 -4.36 14.15
N ASN A 37 -9.49 -4.42 12.81
CA ASN A 37 -10.75 -4.61 12.09
C ASN A 37 -11.41 -5.95 12.40
N ILE A 38 -10.65 -7.04 12.44
CA ILE A 38 -11.19 -8.37 12.80
C ILE A 38 -11.72 -8.35 14.24
N SER A 39 -10.96 -7.79 15.19
CA SER A 39 -11.38 -7.66 16.58
C SER A 39 -12.65 -6.82 16.71
N THR A 40 -12.74 -5.70 15.99
CA THR A 40 -13.93 -4.84 16.01
C THR A 40 -15.16 -5.55 15.48
N ILE A 41 -15.05 -6.30 14.37
CA ILE A 41 -16.16 -7.09 13.82
C ILE A 41 -16.59 -8.17 14.80
N SER A 42 -15.64 -8.92 15.36
CA SER A 42 -15.93 -9.97 16.34
C SER A 42 -16.63 -9.42 17.58
N LEU A 43 -16.18 -8.26 18.08
CA LEU A 43 -16.79 -7.58 19.22
C LEU A 43 -18.22 -7.14 18.89
N ALA A 44 -18.46 -6.62 17.68
CA ALA A 44 -19.79 -6.19 17.24
C ALA A 44 -20.77 -7.37 17.19
N ILE A 45 -20.34 -8.48 16.59
CA ILE A 45 -21.14 -9.70 16.50
C ILE A 45 -21.44 -10.24 17.90
N TYR A 46 -20.42 -10.36 18.75
CA TYR A 46 -20.59 -10.83 20.13
C TYR A 46 -21.60 -9.96 20.89
N THR A 47 -21.45 -8.64 20.83
CA THR A 47 -22.36 -7.70 21.51
C THR A 47 -23.79 -7.82 20.98
N LEU A 48 -23.97 -8.01 19.67
CA LEU A 48 -25.29 -8.16 19.06
C LEU A 48 -25.96 -9.49 19.45
N VAL A 49 -25.21 -10.58 19.52
CA VAL A 49 -25.70 -11.89 20.00
C VAL A 49 -26.09 -11.81 21.48
N GLU A 50 -25.23 -11.23 22.32
CA GLU A 50 -25.50 -11.07 23.75
C GLU A 50 -26.76 -10.25 23.97
N LEU A 51 -26.97 -9.18 23.20
CA LEU A 51 -28.16 -8.34 23.28
C LEU A 51 -29.44 -9.08 22.87
N ILE A 52 -29.39 -9.91 21.82
CA ILE A 52 -30.52 -10.75 21.40
C ILE A 52 -30.86 -11.76 22.50
N ASN A 53 -29.85 -12.42 23.07
CA ASN A 53 -30.04 -13.38 24.15
C ASN A 53 -30.61 -12.71 25.41
N TYR A 54 -30.19 -11.48 25.74
CA TYR A 54 -30.75 -10.72 26.86
C TYR A 54 -32.22 -10.34 26.63
N ARG A 55 -32.61 -10.04 25.38
CA ARG A 55 -33.99 -9.73 24.99
C ARG A 55 -34.89 -10.97 25.04
N ASP A 56 -34.42 -12.12 24.55
CA ASP A 56 -35.21 -13.36 24.52
C ASP A 56 -35.40 -13.97 25.91
N ASN A 57 -34.38 -13.85 26.78
CA ASN A 57 -34.44 -14.42 28.14
C ASN A 57 -35.13 -13.52 29.17
N ASN A 58 -35.24 -12.22 28.92
CA ASN A 58 -35.96 -11.30 29.79
C ASN A 58 -37.03 -10.55 29.02
N THR A 59 -38.29 -10.94 29.21
CA THR A 59 -39.48 -10.23 28.72
C THR A 59 -39.61 -8.87 29.42
N ILE A 60 -38.70 -7.93 29.17
CA ILE A 60 -38.71 -6.60 29.80
C ILE A 60 -39.59 -5.68 28.96
N GLN A 61 -40.82 -5.53 29.42
CA GLN A 61 -41.72 -4.45 29.07
C GLN A 61 -41.05 -3.08 29.33
N ASP A 62 -41.05 -2.23 28.29
CA ASP A 62 -41.14 -0.77 28.35
C ASP A 62 -40.28 -0.01 29.37
N SER A 63 -38.95 -0.15 29.29
CA SER A 63 -38.03 0.85 29.85
C SER A 63 -37.31 1.63 28.74
N LYS A 64 -37.56 2.94 28.66
CA LYS A 64 -36.86 3.91 27.79
C LYS A 64 -35.33 3.71 27.67
N PRO A 65 -34.56 3.36 28.73
CA PRO A 65 -33.13 3.10 28.58
C PRO A 65 -32.78 1.91 27.66
N PHE A 66 -33.65 0.90 27.54
CA PHE A 66 -33.40 -0.26 26.68
C PHE A 66 -33.38 0.13 25.19
N TYR A 67 -34.31 0.99 24.77
CA TYR A 67 -34.36 1.50 23.40
C TYR A 67 -33.13 2.35 23.05
N ALA A 68 -32.63 3.16 23.99
CA ALA A 68 -31.42 3.97 23.78
C ALA A 68 -30.16 3.09 23.58
N SER A 69 -29.98 2.07 24.42
CA SER A 69 -28.89 1.10 24.28
C SER A 69 -28.99 0.31 22.97
N PHE A 70 -30.21 -0.06 22.57
CA PHE A 70 -30.46 -0.76 21.30
C PHE A 70 -30.10 0.11 20.08
N TYR A 71 -30.54 1.38 20.04
CA TYR A 71 -30.18 2.31 18.96
C TYR A 71 -28.68 2.63 18.93
N MET A 72 -28.02 2.78 20.08
CA MET A 72 -26.57 2.96 20.14
C MET A 72 -25.83 1.75 19.58
N LEU A 73 -26.30 0.54 19.85
CA LEU A 73 -25.69 -0.69 19.35
C LEU A 73 -25.88 -0.84 17.83
N ILE A 74 -27.08 -0.55 17.30
CA ILE A 74 -27.31 -0.50 15.85
C ILE A 74 -26.37 0.53 15.20
N THR A 75 -26.26 1.71 15.78
CA THR A 75 -25.38 2.77 15.28
C THR A 75 -23.91 2.32 15.28
N LEU A 76 -23.47 1.64 16.34
CA LEU A 76 -22.14 1.07 16.45
C LEU A 76 -21.88 0.03 15.35
N VAL A 77 -22.83 -0.88 15.12
CA VAL A 77 -22.70 -1.91 14.06
C VAL A 77 -22.62 -1.25 12.68
N ILE A 78 -23.44 -0.25 12.39
CA ILE A 78 -23.38 0.50 11.12
C ILE A 78 -22.02 1.19 10.96
N LEU A 79 -21.49 1.83 12.01
CA LEU A 79 -20.17 2.46 11.98
C LEU A 79 -19.07 1.42 11.72
N ILE A 80 -19.16 0.23 12.30
CA ILE A 80 -18.18 -0.84 12.11
C ILE A 80 -18.22 -1.37 10.67
N ILE A 81 -19.40 -1.62 10.11
CA ILE A 81 -19.57 -2.05 8.71
C ILE A 81 -19.05 -0.97 7.74
N THR A 82 -19.35 0.31 8.02
CA THR A 82 -18.91 1.44 7.20
C THR A 82 -17.39 1.59 7.26
N SER A 83 -16.79 1.50 8.45
CA SER A 83 -15.33 1.53 8.65
C SER A 83 -14.63 0.39 7.90
N PHE A 84 -15.20 -0.81 7.94
CA PHE A 84 -14.68 -1.96 7.22
C PHE A 84 -14.73 -1.74 5.69
N THR A 85 -15.85 -1.23 5.18
CA THR A 85 -16.02 -0.93 3.76
C THR A 85 -15.03 0.14 3.31
N LEU A 86 -14.89 1.22 4.08
CA LEU A 86 -13.88 2.27 3.85
C LEU A 86 -12.47 1.69 3.82
N THR A 87 -12.15 0.77 4.73
CA THR A 87 -10.83 0.11 4.76
C THR A 87 -10.57 -0.66 3.46
N ILE A 88 -11.55 -1.45 2.99
CA ILE A 88 -11.43 -2.19 1.72
C ILE A 88 -11.24 -1.22 0.55
N THR A 89 -12.07 -0.18 0.45
CA THR A 89 -11.97 0.83 -0.59
C THR A 89 -10.60 1.50 -0.59
N LEU A 90 -10.06 1.83 0.59
CA LEU A 90 -8.75 2.45 0.73
C LEU A 90 -7.62 1.49 0.31
N ALA A 91 -7.74 0.19 0.62
CA ALA A 91 -6.79 -0.82 0.21
C ALA A 91 -6.75 -0.98 -1.32
N ILE A 92 -7.91 -1.06 -1.97
CA ILE A 92 -8.04 -1.12 -3.44
C ILE A 92 -7.46 0.16 -4.06
N TYR A 93 -7.81 1.33 -3.52
CA TYR A 93 -7.29 2.61 -3.97
C TYR A 93 -5.76 2.69 -3.85
N LYS A 94 -5.18 2.24 -2.72
CA LYS A 94 -3.72 2.18 -2.49
C LYS A 94 -3.05 1.28 -3.54
N GLN A 95 -3.65 0.13 -3.86
CA GLN A 95 -3.12 -0.80 -4.85
C GLN A 95 -3.15 -0.23 -6.27
N ASN A 96 -4.29 0.36 -6.69
CA ASN A 96 -4.42 0.99 -8.01
C ASN A 96 -3.44 2.16 -8.17
N THR A 97 -3.31 2.99 -7.14
CA THR A 97 -2.36 4.11 -7.13
C THR A 97 -0.92 3.60 -7.27
N ARG A 98 -0.54 2.54 -6.56
CA ARG A 98 0.79 1.92 -6.67
C ARG A 98 1.08 1.44 -8.09
N GLN A 99 0.09 0.84 -8.77
CA GLN A 99 0.25 0.37 -10.15
C GLN A 99 0.38 1.53 -11.15
N SER A 100 -0.39 2.60 -10.96
CA SER A 100 -0.28 3.81 -11.77
C SER A 100 1.09 4.47 -11.61
N ASP A 101 1.55 4.64 -10.37
CA ASP A 101 2.86 5.18 -10.04
C ASP A 101 3.99 4.34 -10.67
N TYR A 102 3.89 3.01 -10.58
CA TYR A 102 4.82 2.07 -11.23
C TYR A 102 4.92 2.33 -12.73
N ARG A 103 3.79 2.33 -13.44
CA ARG A 103 3.77 2.54 -14.90
C ARG A 103 4.35 3.90 -15.28
N ARG A 104 4.01 4.95 -14.54
CA ARG A 104 4.51 6.31 -14.78
C ARG A 104 6.03 6.39 -14.63
N ILE A 105 6.57 5.82 -13.54
CA ILE A 105 8.01 5.82 -13.27
C ILE A 105 8.74 5.00 -14.34
N TYR A 106 8.26 3.79 -14.65
CA TYR A 106 8.83 2.94 -15.68
C TYR A 106 8.91 3.64 -17.04
N ASN A 107 7.80 4.27 -17.47
CA ASN A 107 7.76 5.00 -18.74
C ASN A 107 8.73 6.19 -18.75
N THR A 108 8.90 6.87 -17.62
CA THR A 108 9.84 7.99 -17.49
C THR A 108 11.29 7.49 -17.64
N LEU A 109 11.66 6.41 -16.95
CA LEU A 109 12.99 5.81 -17.06
C LEU A 109 13.27 5.34 -18.49
N LYS A 110 12.29 4.69 -19.12
CA LYS A 110 12.36 4.24 -20.52
C LYS A 110 12.53 5.41 -21.49
N TYR A 111 11.81 6.51 -21.28
CA TYR A 111 11.92 7.71 -22.12
C TYR A 111 13.33 8.34 -22.04
N ILE A 112 13.88 8.49 -20.84
CA ILE A 112 15.24 9.03 -20.64
C ILE A 112 16.27 8.13 -21.31
N GLN A 113 16.14 6.81 -21.14
CA GLN A 113 17.01 5.84 -21.78
C GLN A 113 16.92 5.91 -23.31
N ASN A 114 15.71 5.96 -23.89
CA ASN A 114 15.53 6.03 -25.34
C ASN A 114 16.16 7.31 -25.93
N LYS A 115 16.06 8.44 -25.24
CA LYS A 115 16.72 9.69 -25.66
C LYS A 115 18.24 9.56 -25.67
N HIS A 116 18.79 8.86 -24.69
CA HIS A 116 20.22 8.59 -24.60
C HIS A 116 20.68 7.62 -25.71
N ASP A 117 19.96 6.52 -25.91
CA ASP A 117 20.25 5.52 -26.94
C ASP A 117 20.17 6.13 -28.35
N ALA A 118 19.24 7.07 -28.57
CA ALA A 118 19.10 7.84 -29.81
C ALA A 118 20.15 8.98 -29.95
N LYS A 119 21.11 9.08 -29.03
CA LYS A 119 22.14 10.13 -28.96
C LYS A 119 21.58 11.56 -28.93
N GLN A 120 20.33 11.73 -28.51
CA GLN A 120 19.70 13.06 -28.34
C GLN A 120 20.18 13.75 -27.06
N ILE A 121 20.70 12.98 -26.10
CA ILE A 121 21.36 13.46 -24.89
C ILE A 121 22.69 12.74 -24.73
N ASN A 122 23.70 13.44 -24.24
CA ASN A 122 25.01 12.84 -23.93
C ASN A 122 25.00 12.14 -22.57
N ASP A 123 26.09 11.44 -22.26
CA ASP A 123 26.26 10.68 -21.00
C ASP A 123 26.08 11.55 -19.75
N GLU A 124 26.66 12.74 -19.75
CA GLU A 124 26.60 13.65 -18.61
C GLU A 124 25.17 14.16 -18.36
N THR A 125 24.46 14.56 -19.42
CA THR A 125 23.08 15.01 -19.34
C THR A 125 22.15 13.88 -18.90
N PHE A 126 22.42 12.65 -19.37
CA PHE A 126 21.70 11.47 -18.95
C PHE A 126 21.86 11.21 -17.45
N GLU A 127 23.10 11.21 -16.93
CA GLU A 127 23.35 11.02 -15.50
C GLU A 127 22.71 12.11 -14.65
N GLN A 128 22.78 13.37 -15.08
CA GLN A 128 22.11 14.49 -14.40
C GLN A 128 20.58 14.31 -14.34
N PHE A 129 19.95 13.84 -15.42
CA PHE A 129 18.51 13.58 -15.43
C PHE A 129 18.13 12.45 -14.47
N VAL A 130 18.89 11.36 -14.49
CA VAL A 130 18.65 10.21 -13.60
C VAL A 130 18.87 10.61 -12.14
N ASP A 131 19.90 11.39 -11.85
CA ASP A 131 20.16 11.86 -10.49
C ASP A 131 19.08 12.82 -9.98
N ARG A 132 18.65 13.79 -10.81
CA ARG A 132 17.53 14.67 -10.45
C ARG A 132 16.24 13.88 -10.20
N LEU A 133 15.99 12.84 -11.00
CA LEU A 133 14.84 11.96 -10.82
C LEU A 133 14.93 11.21 -9.48
N TRP A 134 16.11 10.70 -9.14
CA TRP A 134 16.34 10.02 -7.85
C TRP A 134 16.22 10.95 -6.65
N GLN A 135 16.80 12.15 -6.73
CA GLN A 135 16.78 13.13 -5.64
C GLN A 135 15.37 13.66 -5.36
N ARG A 136 14.57 13.90 -6.41
CA ARG A 136 13.18 14.36 -6.27
C ARG A 136 12.20 13.23 -5.94
N ALA A 137 12.59 11.97 -6.13
CA ALA A 137 11.73 10.84 -5.83
C ALA A 137 11.50 10.72 -4.31
N SER A 138 10.23 10.66 -3.91
CA SER A 138 9.86 10.29 -2.55
C SER A 138 10.34 8.88 -2.22
N VAL A 139 10.45 8.54 -0.92
CA VAL A 139 10.84 7.19 -0.47
C VAL A 139 9.95 6.11 -1.11
N LYS A 140 8.63 6.37 -1.22
CA LYS A 140 7.67 5.50 -1.91
C LYS A 140 8.05 5.29 -3.38
N ASN A 141 8.39 6.35 -4.11
CA ASN A 141 8.76 6.25 -5.52
C ASN A 141 10.12 5.56 -5.71
N LYS A 142 11.07 5.77 -4.79
CA LYS A 142 12.35 5.06 -4.79
C LYS A 142 12.20 3.56 -4.58
N LEU A 143 11.25 3.13 -3.73
CA LEU A 143 10.88 1.72 -3.60
C LEU A 143 10.32 1.16 -4.90
N ILE A 144 9.46 1.91 -5.60
CA ILE A 144 8.95 1.51 -6.92
C ILE A 144 10.08 1.40 -7.95
N ILE A 145 11.04 2.33 -7.94
CA ILE A 145 12.24 2.25 -8.80
C ILE A 145 13.04 0.98 -8.49
N LYS A 146 13.19 0.62 -7.21
CA LYS A 146 13.83 -0.63 -6.79
C LYS A 146 13.07 -1.84 -7.33
N ASP A 147 11.75 -1.89 -7.19
CA ASP A 147 10.91 -2.98 -7.69
C ASP A 147 11.09 -3.15 -9.21
N ILE A 148 11.04 -2.06 -9.99
CA ILE A 148 11.26 -2.05 -11.46
C ILE A 148 12.63 -2.64 -11.82
N ILE A 149 13.68 -2.22 -11.11
CA ILE A 149 15.05 -2.66 -11.39
C ILE A 149 15.22 -4.15 -11.07
N THR A 150 14.71 -4.59 -9.92
CA THR A 150 14.75 -6.00 -9.54
C THR A 150 14.03 -6.84 -10.57
N GLU A 151 12.82 -6.45 -11.00
CA GLU A 151 12.03 -7.17 -12.00
C GLU A 151 12.75 -7.27 -13.36
N HIS A 152 13.39 -6.19 -13.82
CA HIS A 152 14.16 -6.21 -15.06
C HIS A 152 15.35 -7.18 -15.01
N PHE A 153 16.06 -7.25 -13.89
CA PHE A 153 17.19 -8.17 -13.73
C PHE A 153 16.75 -9.63 -13.55
N THR A 154 15.64 -9.89 -12.85
CA THR A 154 15.08 -11.25 -12.75
C THR A 154 14.52 -11.73 -14.08
N SER A 155 13.79 -10.88 -14.82
CA SER A 155 13.25 -11.22 -16.14
C SER A 155 14.34 -11.51 -17.18
N LYS A 156 15.50 -10.84 -17.11
CA LYS A 156 16.67 -11.14 -17.96
C LYS A 156 17.41 -12.42 -17.56
N GLY A 157 17.38 -12.80 -16.28
CA GLY A 157 17.99 -14.04 -15.79
C GLY A 157 17.33 -15.30 -16.38
N ASP A 158 16.02 -15.27 -16.59
CA ASP A 158 15.26 -16.39 -17.14
C ASP A 158 15.46 -16.60 -18.66
N HIS A 159 15.93 -15.60 -19.39
CA HIS A 159 16.20 -15.69 -20.83
C HIS A 159 17.60 -16.22 -21.19
N HIS A 160 18.49 -16.42 -20.22
CA HIS A 160 19.79 -17.05 -20.43
C HIS A 160 19.86 -18.52 -19.96
N ALA A 161 18.75 -19.05 -19.42
CA ALA A 161 18.63 -20.44 -18.97
C ALA A 161 17.83 -21.34 -19.93
N ARG A 162 17.59 -20.89 -21.17
CA ARG A 162 16.92 -21.66 -22.23
C ARG A 162 17.74 -21.66 -23.51
#